data_AF-A0A0B3A3C6-F1
#
_entry.id   AF-A0A0B3A3C6-F1
#
_cell.length_a   1.000
_cell.length_b   1.000
_cell.length_c   1.000
_cell.angle_alpha   90.00
_cell.angle_beta   90.00
_cell.angle_gamma   90.00
#
_symmetry.space_group_name_H-M   'P 1'
#
loop_
_entity.id
_entity.type
_entity.pdbx_description
1 polymer ?
#
loop_
_entity_poly.entity_id
_entity_poly.type
_entity_poly.pdbx_seq_one_letter_code
_entity_poly.pdbx_strand_id
1 'polypeptide(L)'
;MNPEREIINQWLSRKGFFTIDSIPLENNRIIDILAVKITGGNVSKVMHIETACTISSLDNVSMAEFEMKFNDKNVVRKVKSTIRESLGIEAEYDKVLVIGSSNRLADFKALDGIRTIKFEDILFDTMAGLNKQSYRNEVVRTLQLVKYLLLSKPTKAAEIIGFNGPNKFLTQMEREEFIRMLLTQGDVKRILGKKSMEHEVANVLSESTLARPEKLAEAIEGSLMNSRAKRKFQKLMIAKQEIKVTKKQLQPKEKSLEIFFG
;
A
#
# COMPACT_ATOMS: atom_id res chain seq x y z
N MET A 1 -16.24 22.35 -3.89
CA MET A 1 -14.87 21.94 -3.53
C MET A 1 -14.61 20.58 -4.16
N ASN A 2 -13.53 20.40 -4.92
CA ASN A 2 -13.20 19.14 -5.60
C ASN A 2 -11.93 18.57 -4.95
N PRO A 3 -12.05 17.63 -3.98
CA PRO A 3 -10.91 17.12 -3.21
C PRO A 3 -9.81 16.51 -4.06
N GLU A 4 -10.16 15.80 -5.13
CA GLU A 4 -9.23 15.13 -6.02
C GLU A 4 -8.33 16.16 -6.71
N ARG A 5 -8.90 17.26 -7.18
CA ARG A 5 -8.12 18.37 -7.75
C ARG A 5 -7.19 19.01 -6.73
N GLU A 6 -7.65 19.27 -5.50
CA GLU A 6 -6.79 19.84 -4.46
C GLU A 6 -5.59 18.94 -4.14
N ILE A 7 -5.80 17.62 -4.15
CA ILE A 7 -4.75 16.62 -3.95
C ILE A 7 -3.76 16.64 -5.12
N ILE A 8 -4.26 16.67 -6.36
CA ILE A 8 -3.41 16.78 -7.56
C ILE A 8 -2.62 18.09 -7.57
N ASN A 9 -3.23 19.22 -7.20
CA ASN A 9 -2.56 20.50 -7.09
C ASN A 9 -1.45 20.48 -6.04
N GLN A 10 -1.70 19.89 -4.87
CA GLN A 10 -0.68 19.72 -3.84
C GLN A 10 0.49 18.84 -4.32
N TRP A 11 0.18 17.78 -5.07
CA TRP A 11 1.17 16.89 -5.68
C TRP A 11 2.03 17.61 -6.73
N LEU A 12 1.40 18.37 -7.62
CA LEU A 12 2.04 19.18 -8.66
C LEU A 12 2.90 20.29 -8.07
N SER A 13 2.38 21.01 -7.08
CA SER A 13 3.09 22.09 -6.38
C SER A 13 4.39 21.59 -5.75
N ARG A 14 4.37 20.42 -5.09
CA ARG A 14 5.59 19.81 -4.52
C ARG A 14 6.62 19.42 -5.58
N LYS A 15 6.22 19.26 -6.84
CA LYS A 15 7.11 19.00 -7.98
C LYS A 15 7.51 20.28 -8.73
N GLY A 16 7.13 21.45 -8.22
CA GLY A 16 7.46 22.76 -8.77
C GLY A 16 6.56 23.24 -9.90
N PHE A 17 5.35 22.67 -10.02
CA PHE A 17 4.36 23.16 -10.98
C PHE A 17 3.47 24.24 -10.37
N PHE A 18 3.11 25.20 -11.19
CA PHE A 18 1.99 26.12 -10.98
C PHE A 18 0.78 25.59 -11.75
N THR A 19 -0.42 25.80 -11.24
CA THR A 19 -1.65 25.27 -11.84
C THR A 19 -2.65 26.36 -12.15
N ILE A 20 -3.38 26.18 -13.25
CA ILE A 20 -4.56 26.95 -13.62
C ILE A 20 -5.71 25.95 -13.68
N ASP A 21 -6.68 26.11 -12.79
CA ASP A 21 -7.76 25.17 -12.61
C ASP A 21 -9.04 25.63 -13.31
N SER A 22 -9.91 24.67 -13.65
CA SER A 22 -11.26 24.92 -14.13
C SER A 22 -11.31 25.91 -15.31
N ILE A 23 -10.53 25.64 -16.36
CA ILE A 23 -10.52 26.51 -17.53
C ILE A 23 -11.83 26.29 -18.30
N PRO A 24 -12.71 27.31 -18.39
CA PRO A 24 -14.03 27.14 -18.99
C PRO A 24 -13.94 26.98 -20.50
N LEU A 25 -14.77 26.09 -21.03
CA LEU A 25 -15.05 25.89 -22.45
C LEU A 25 -16.51 26.24 -22.75
N GLU A 26 -16.86 26.27 -24.03
CA GLU A 26 -18.25 26.36 -24.47
C GLU A 26 -19.08 25.15 -23.99
N ASN A 27 -20.40 25.31 -23.93
CA ASN A 27 -21.36 24.28 -23.51
C ASN A 27 -21.12 23.72 -22.09
N ASN A 28 -20.69 24.58 -21.17
CA ASN A 28 -20.47 24.23 -19.75
C ASN A 28 -19.43 23.10 -19.54
N ARG A 29 -18.57 22.86 -20.54
CA ARG A 29 -17.41 21.98 -20.41
C ARG A 29 -16.28 22.72 -19.72
N ILE A 30 -15.40 21.98 -19.07
CA ILE A 30 -14.26 22.52 -18.32
C ILE A 30 -13.04 21.65 -18.64
N ILE A 31 -11.89 22.30 -18.80
CA ILE A 31 -10.58 21.63 -18.70
C ILE A 31 -10.16 21.68 -17.24
N ASP A 32 -9.83 20.52 -16.68
CA ASP A 32 -9.67 20.40 -15.22
C ASP A 32 -8.46 21.20 -14.71
N ILE A 33 -7.26 20.93 -15.23
CA ILE A 33 -6.02 21.56 -14.75
C ILE A 33 -5.06 21.76 -15.93
N LEU A 34 -4.47 22.94 -16.02
CA LEU A 34 -3.26 23.21 -16.79
C LEU A 34 -2.10 23.44 -15.83
N ALA A 35 -1.09 22.58 -15.88
CA ALA A 35 0.07 22.65 -14.99
C ALA A 35 1.33 23.11 -15.75
N VAL A 36 2.04 24.10 -15.22
CA VAL A 36 3.24 24.68 -15.83
C VAL A 36 4.41 24.62 -14.86
N LYS A 37 5.56 24.13 -15.32
CA LYS A 37 6.81 24.14 -14.56
C LYS A 37 7.84 25.04 -15.22
N ILE A 38 8.33 26.00 -14.46
CA ILE A 38 9.37 26.94 -14.88
C ILE A 38 10.69 26.56 -14.19
N THR A 39 11.75 26.38 -14.97
CA THR A 39 13.08 26.05 -14.47
C THR A 39 14.09 27.05 -15.04
N GLY A 40 14.84 27.74 -14.19
CA GLY A 40 15.82 28.73 -14.63
C GLY A 40 15.22 29.89 -15.43
N GLY A 41 13.99 30.29 -15.13
CA GLY A 41 13.27 31.36 -15.84
C GLY A 41 12.58 30.95 -17.14
N ASN A 42 12.79 29.72 -17.61
CA ASN A 42 12.18 29.21 -18.85
C ASN A 42 11.09 28.17 -18.56
N VAL A 43 10.07 28.14 -19.41
CA VAL A 43 9.03 27.10 -19.36
C VAL A 43 9.68 25.76 -19.73
N SER A 44 9.78 24.87 -18.74
CA SER A 44 10.41 23.56 -18.89
C SER A 44 9.41 22.46 -19.19
N LYS A 45 8.16 22.61 -18.74
CA LYS A 45 7.11 21.62 -18.95
C LYS A 45 5.71 22.21 -18.82
N VAL A 46 4.81 21.80 -19.70
CA VAL A 46 3.37 22.10 -19.61
C VAL A 46 2.59 20.79 -19.67
N MET A 47 1.55 20.65 -18.86
CA MET A 47 0.65 19.49 -18.85
C MET A 47 -0.80 19.96 -18.88
N HIS A 48 -1.58 19.43 -19.81
CA HIS A 48 -3.03 19.44 -19.76
C HIS A 48 -3.48 18.17 -19.04
N ILE A 49 -4.10 18.34 -17.88
CA ILE A 49 -4.51 17.24 -17.02
C ILE A 49 -6.03 17.19 -16.95
N GLU A 50 -6.59 16.02 -17.24
CA GLU A 50 -8.00 15.71 -17.03
C GLU A 50 -8.14 14.67 -15.92
N THR A 51 -9.21 14.77 -15.14
CA THR A 51 -9.45 13.91 -13.98
C THR A 51 -10.70 13.06 -14.18
N ALA A 52 -10.59 11.80 -13.79
CA ALA A 52 -11.64 10.80 -13.88
C ALA A 52 -11.54 9.87 -12.66
N CYS A 53 -11.72 10.46 -11.48
CA CYS A 53 -11.51 9.78 -10.19
C CYS A 53 -12.79 9.21 -9.56
N THR A 54 -13.95 9.41 -10.21
CA THR A 54 -15.24 8.98 -9.67
C THR A 54 -15.32 7.47 -9.53
N ILE A 55 -15.65 7.01 -8.32
CA ILE A 55 -15.63 5.60 -7.91
C ILE A 55 -16.67 4.74 -8.67
N SER A 56 -17.79 5.34 -9.11
CA SER A 56 -18.95 4.58 -9.62
C SER A 56 -19.19 4.65 -11.14
N SER A 57 -18.55 5.57 -11.86
CA SER A 57 -18.88 5.83 -13.27
C SER A 57 -17.73 5.65 -14.25
N LEU A 58 -16.49 5.52 -13.76
CA LEU A 58 -15.30 5.47 -14.63
C LEU A 58 -15.36 4.35 -15.67
N ASP A 59 -15.78 3.15 -15.27
CA ASP A 59 -15.82 1.98 -16.15
C ASP A 59 -16.95 2.04 -17.20
N ASN A 60 -17.96 2.88 -16.99
CA ASN A 60 -19.13 3.03 -17.87
C ASN A 60 -18.93 4.06 -18.98
N VAL A 61 -17.84 4.83 -18.94
CA VAL A 61 -17.54 5.87 -19.94
C VAL A 61 -16.76 5.26 -21.10
N SER A 62 -17.07 5.67 -22.34
CA SER A 62 -16.36 5.19 -23.53
C SER A 62 -14.94 5.77 -23.61
N MET A 63 -14.00 5.04 -24.22
CA MET A 63 -12.62 5.55 -24.41
C MET A 63 -12.59 6.77 -25.32
N ALA A 64 -13.46 6.80 -26.33
CA ALA A 64 -13.62 7.94 -27.24
C ALA A 64 -13.98 9.24 -26.49
N GLU A 65 -14.80 9.17 -25.44
CA GLU A 65 -15.11 10.34 -24.61
C GLU A 65 -13.87 10.89 -23.90
N PHE A 66 -12.97 10.03 -23.43
CA PHE A 66 -11.71 10.47 -22.84
C PHE A 66 -10.78 11.09 -23.88
N GLU A 67 -10.68 10.53 -25.08
CA GLU A 67 -9.91 11.14 -26.17
C GLU A 67 -10.46 12.51 -26.56
N MET A 68 -11.78 12.68 -26.60
CA MET A 68 -12.43 13.97 -26.86
C MET A 68 -12.12 15.03 -25.79
N LYS A 69 -11.78 14.64 -24.56
CA LYS A 69 -11.32 15.60 -23.56
C LYS A 69 -9.96 16.21 -23.88
N PHE A 70 -9.18 15.64 -24.81
CA PHE A 70 -7.86 16.16 -25.19
C PHE A 70 -7.76 16.59 -26.65
N ASN A 71 -8.47 15.89 -27.55
CA ASN A 71 -8.30 16.02 -29.00
C ASN A 71 -9.38 16.89 -29.67
N ASP A 72 -10.43 17.26 -28.94
CA ASP A 72 -11.46 18.19 -29.43
C ASP A 72 -10.83 19.53 -29.84
N LYS A 73 -11.19 20.03 -31.02
CA LYS A 73 -10.61 21.26 -31.61
C LYS A 73 -10.78 22.47 -30.69
N ASN A 74 -11.88 22.56 -29.96
CA ASN A 74 -12.15 23.66 -29.03
C ASN A 74 -11.29 23.52 -27.78
N VAL A 75 -11.07 22.29 -27.30
CA VAL A 75 -10.14 22.02 -26.19
C VAL A 75 -8.72 22.43 -26.56
N VAL A 76 -8.20 21.93 -27.69
CA VAL A 76 -6.84 22.23 -28.14
C VAL A 76 -6.63 23.74 -28.32
N ARG A 77 -7.61 24.42 -28.94
CA ARG A 77 -7.56 25.88 -29.11
C ARG A 77 -7.51 26.60 -27.77
N LYS A 78 -8.36 26.20 -26.82
CA LYS A 78 -8.45 26.84 -25.50
C LYS A 78 -7.20 26.61 -24.67
N VAL A 79 -6.65 25.40 -24.65
CA VAL A 79 -5.38 25.11 -23.96
C VAL A 79 -4.27 25.99 -24.51
N LYS A 80 -4.10 26.04 -25.84
CA LYS A 80 -3.08 26.88 -26.48
C LYS A 80 -3.28 28.37 -26.19
N SER A 81 -4.52 28.86 -26.21
CA SER A 81 -4.79 30.26 -25.89
C SER A 81 -4.47 30.58 -24.43
N THR A 82 -4.87 29.73 -23.48
CA THR A 82 -4.58 29.92 -22.06
C THR A 82 -3.08 29.86 -21.76
N ILE A 83 -2.33 28.97 -22.42
CA ILE A 83 -0.85 28.96 -22.35
C ILE A 83 -0.29 30.30 -22.81
N ARG A 84 -0.72 30.80 -23.98
CA ARG A 84 -0.22 32.06 -24.54
C ARG A 84 -0.58 33.26 -23.65
N GLU A 85 -1.81 33.31 -23.14
CA GLU A 85 -2.29 34.36 -22.24
C GLU A 85 -1.52 34.37 -20.91
N SER A 86 -1.20 33.19 -20.36
CA SER A 86 -0.58 33.08 -19.04
C SER A 86 0.95 33.17 -19.07
N LEU A 87 1.58 32.69 -20.14
CA LEU A 87 3.04 32.56 -20.25
C LEU A 87 3.66 33.49 -21.29
N GLY A 88 2.86 34.11 -22.16
CA GLY A 88 3.34 34.97 -23.24
C GLY A 88 4.04 34.24 -24.39
N ILE A 89 4.04 32.91 -24.39
CA ILE A 89 4.74 32.08 -25.38
C ILE A 89 3.81 30.98 -25.93
N GLU A 90 4.19 30.42 -27.07
CA GLU A 90 3.66 29.12 -27.49
C GLU A 90 4.51 28.00 -26.90
N ALA A 91 3.87 27.02 -26.27
CA ALA A 91 4.53 25.85 -25.71
C ALA A 91 3.73 24.59 -26.06
N GLU A 92 4.45 23.52 -26.35
CA GLU A 92 3.86 22.18 -26.40
C GLU A 92 3.51 21.71 -24.98
N TYR A 93 2.54 20.80 -24.90
CA TYR A 93 2.04 20.30 -23.63
C TYR A 93 1.79 18.80 -23.69
N ASP A 94 2.07 18.13 -22.57
CA ASP A 94 1.74 16.72 -22.39
C ASP A 94 0.24 16.58 -22.05
N LYS A 95 -0.41 15.55 -22.60
CA LYS A 95 -1.76 15.15 -22.20
C LYS A 95 -1.67 14.13 -21.09
N VAL A 96 -2.32 14.39 -19.97
CA VAL A 96 -2.31 13.50 -18.80
C VAL A 96 -3.73 13.22 -18.36
N LEU A 97 -4.07 11.94 -18.24
CA LEU A 97 -5.34 11.50 -17.68
C LEU A 97 -5.09 10.89 -16.30
N VAL A 98 -5.68 11.50 -15.26
CA VAL A 98 -5.67 10.97 -13.90
C VAL A 98 -6.92 10.14 -13.67
N ILE A 99 -6.75 8.84 -13.44
CA ILE A 99 -7.86 7.90 -13.27
C ILE A 99 -7.95 7.39 -11.83
N GLY A 100 -9.18 7.16 -11.37
CA GLY A 100 -9.46 6.43 -10.13
C GLY A 100 -9.19 4.92 -10.25
N SER A 101 -9.86 4.14 -9.40
CA SER A 101 -9.85 2.69 -9.51
C SER A 101 -10.71 2.24 -10.70
N SER A 102 -10.16 1.39 -11.56
CA SER A 102 -10.83 0.87 -12.77
C SER A 102 -10.36 -0.53 -13.10
N ASN A 103 -11.29 -1.37 -13.58
CA ASN A 103 -10.98 -2.70 -14.12
C ASN A 103 -10.43 -2.63 -15.55
N ARG A 104 -10.51 -1.47 -16.21
CA ARG A 104 -10.15 -1.23 -17.61
C ARG A 104 -8.80 -0.54 -17.76
N LEU A 105 -7.88 -0.76 -16.81
CA LEU A 105 -6.57 -0.09 -16.78
C LEU A 105 -5.76 -0.28 -18.07
N ALA A 106 -5.90 -1.44 -18.73
CA ALA A 106 -5.22 -1.71 -20.00
C ALA A 106 -5.72 -0.78 -21.12
N ASP A 107 -7.03 -0.57 -21.23
CA ASP A 107 -7.65 0.33 -22.20
C ASP A 107 -7.14 1.76 -22.03
N PHE A 108 -7.11 2.26 -20.78
CA PHE A 108 -6.61 3.60 -20.50
C PHE A 108 -5.15 3.80 -20.89
N LYS A 109 -4.30 2.78 -20.66
CA LYS A 109 -2.88 2.81 -21.05
C LYS A 109 -2.67 2.74 -22.56
N ALA A 110 -3.65 2.29 -23.32
CA ALA A 110 -3.59 2.18 -24.77
C ALA A 110 -4.03 3.47 -25.50
N LEU A 111 -4.48 4.50 -24.77
CA LEU A 111 -4.85 5.79 -25.36
C LEU A 111 -3.64 6.49 -25.97
N ASP A 112 -3.71 6.75 -27.28
CA ASP A 112 -2.58 7.30 -28.02
C ASP A 112 -2.27 8.75 -27.61
N GLY A 113 -0.98 9.03 -27.37
CA GLY A 113 -0.49 10.34 -26.95
C GLY A 113 -1.03 10.86 -25.61
N ILE A 114 -1.68 10.02 -24.79
CA ILE A 114 -2.22 10.40 -23.47
C ILE A 114 -1.53 9.58 -22.38
N ARG A 115 -0.87 10.26 -21.45
CA ARG A 115 -0.24 9.61 -20.30
C ARG A 115 -1.26 9.35 -19.20
N THR A 116 -1.51 8.09 -18.89
CA THR A 116 -2.36 7.71 -17.74
C THR A 116 -1.56 7.69 -16.43
N ILE A 117 -2.11 8.29 -15.38
CA ILE A 117 -1.60 8.21 -14.01
C ILE A 117 -2.75 7.76 -13.10
N LYS A 118 -2.49 6.84 -12.18
CA LYS A 118 -3.50 6.47 -11.21
C LYS A 118 -3.54 7.47 -10.06
N PHE A 119 -4.75 7.80 -9.64
CA PHE A 119 -4.99 8.69 -8.51
C PHE A 119 -4.47 8.10 -7.18
N GLU A 120 -4.49 6.76 -7.03
CA GLU A 120 -3.91 6.09 -5.87
C GLU A 120 -2.43 6.41 -5.67
N ASP A 121 -1.66 6.48 -6.77
CA ASP A 121 -0.23 6.80 -6.74
C ASP A 121 0.00 8.27 -6.35
N ILE A 122 -0.82 9.17 -6.88
CA ILE A 122 -0.80 10.61 -6.55
C ILE A 122 -1.15 10.82 -5.08
N LEU A 123 -2.20 10.16 -4.60
CA LEU A 123 -2.65 10.25 -3.21
C LEU A 123 -1.58 9.73 -2.26
N PHE A 124 -0.96 8.59 -2.57
CA PHE A 124 0.12 8.03 -1.78
C PHE A 124 1.34 8.96 -1.73
N ASP A 125 1.84 9.44 -2.87
CA ASP A 125 2.98 10.37 -2.94
C ASP A 125 2.69 11.68 -2.18
N THR A 126 1.45 12.18 -2.31
CA THR A 126 0.98 13.37 -1.57
C THR A 126 1.02 13.13 -0.08
N MET A 127 0.37 12.08 0.41
CA MET A 127 0.36 11.71 1.83
C MET A 127 1.78 11.48 2.37
N ALA A 128 2.62 10.75 1.63
CA ALA A 128 3.99 10.44 2.03
C ALA A 128 4.81 11.70 2.33
N GLY A 129 4.61 12.78 1.55
CA GLY A 129 5.31 14.04 1.76
C GLY A 129 4.67 15.06 2.69
N LEU A 130 3.47 14.79 3.24
CA LEU A 130 2.89 15.68 4.24
C LEU A 130 3.77 15.72 5.49
N ASN A 131 4.21 16.91 5.88
CA ASN A 131 4.91 17.18 7.14
C ASN A 131 3.90 17.62 8.23
N LYS A 132 4.38 18.10 9.39
CA LYS A 132 3.54 18.57 10.51
C LYS A 132 3.21 20.08 10.47
N GLN A 133 3.51 20.78 9.38
CA GLN A 133 3.22 22.21 9.25
C GLN A 133 1.71 22.46 9.10
N SER A 134 1.23 23.65 9.47
CA SER A 134 -0.20 23.98 9.31
C SER A 134 -0.54 24.23 7.84
N TYR A 135 -1.29 23.31 7.22
CA TYR A 135 -1.83 23.51 5.88
C TYR A 135 -3.13 24.32 5.95
N ARG A 136 -3.23 25.37 5.11
CA ARG A 136 -4.47 26.17 4.96
C ARG A 136 -5.56 25.42 4.20
N ASN A 137 -5.16 24.61 3.22
CA ASN A 137 -6.08 23.81 2.43
C ASN A 137 -6.70 22.70 3.31
N GLU A 138 -8.04 22.70 3.41
CA GLU A 138 -8.77 21.78 4.30
C GLU A 138 -8.64 20.32 3.88
N VAL A 139 -8.57 20.03 2.58
CA VAL A 139 -8.37 18.68 2.04
C VAL A 139 -6.99 18.16 2.45
N VAL A 140 -5.95 18.95 2.21
CA VAL A 140 -4.57 18.59 2.58
C VAL A 140 -4.41 18.47 4.10
N ARG A 141 -5.05 19.37 4.86
CA ARG A 141 -5.08 19.30 6.32
C ARG A 141 -5.77 18.02 6.80
N THR A 142 -6.86 17.60 6.17
CA THR A 142 -7.55 16.36 6.51
C THR A 142 -6.64 15.14 6.27
N LEU A 143 -5.95 15.08 5.12
CA LEU A 143 -4.97 14.03 4.85
C LEU A 143 -3.82 14.02 5.86
N GLN A 144 -3.37 15.20 6.31
CA GLN A 144 -2.37 15.32 7.35
C GLN A 144 -2.85 14.75 8.68
N LEU A 145 -4.09 15.03 9.08
CA LEU A 145 -4.70 14.48 10.30
C LEU A 145 -4.80 12.96 10.22
N VAL A 146 -5.24 12.41 9.08
CA VAL A 146 -5.25 10.96 8.85
C VAL A 146 -3.85 10.36 9.04
N LYS A 147 -2.82 10.95 8.41
CA LYS A 147 -1.43 10.47 8.53
C LYS A 147 -0.91 10.49 9.97
N TYR A 148 -1.06 11.63 10.66
CA TYR A 148 -0.36 11.86 11.93
C TYR A 148 -1.18 11.54 13.18
N LEU A 149 -2.51 11.38 13.08
CA LEU A 149 -3.37 11.04 14.21
C LEU A 149 -3.94 9.62 14.14
N LEU A 150 -4.31 9.16 12.93
CA LEU A 150 -4.91 7.84 12.75
C LEU A 150 -3.83 6.80 12.44
N LEU A 151 -3.08 6.98 11.35
CA LEU A 151 -2.10 5.99 10.88
C LEU A 151 -0.84 5.93 11.75
N SER A 152 -0.51 7.00 12.48
CA SER A 152 0.63 7.01 13.41
C SER A 152 0.38 6.19 14.68
N LYS A 153 -0.87 5.81 14.97
CA LYS A 153 -1.23 5.02 16.15
C LYS A 153 -1.25 3.53 15.78
N PRO A 154 -0.30 2.71 16.25
CA PRO A 154 -0.20 1.31 15.83
C PRO A 154 -1.47 0.50 16.10
N THR A 155 -2.12 0.74 17.24
CA THR A 155 -3.38 0.07 17.61
C THR A 155 -4.50 0.40 16.64
N LYS A 156 -4.64 1.67 16.23
CA LYS A 156 -5.68 2.08 15.27
C LYS A 156 -5.38 1.59 13.86
N ALA A 157 -4.12 1.57 13.44
CA ALA A 157 -3.72 0.96 12.19
C ALA A 157 -4.05 -0.55 12.15
N ALA A 158 -3.80 -1.27 13.25
CA ALA A 158 -4.17 -2.68 13.37
C ALA A 158 -5.69 -2.89 13.36
N GLU A 159 -6.45 -2.05 14.06
CA GLU A 159 -7.92 -2.09 14.05
C GLU A 159 -8.49 -1.90 12.63
N ILE A 160 -7.91 -1.01 11.82
CA ILE A 160 -8.32 -0.80 10.42
C ILE A 160 -8.15 -2.08 9.60
N ILE A 161 -7.03 -2.79 9.76
CA ILE A 161 -6.75 -4.03 9.04
C ILE A 161 -7.71 -5.15 9.51
N GLY A 162 -7.95 -5.24 10.82
CA GLY A 162 -8.80 -6.27 11.43
C GLY A 162 -10.30 -5.98 11.39
N PHE A 163 -10.73 -4.83 10.85
CA PHE A 163 -12.12 -4.38 10.96
C PHE A 163 -13.09 -5.28 10.17
N ASN A 164 -13.94 -6.01 10.89
CA ASN A 164 -14.90 -6.97 10.34
C ASN A 164 -16.36 -6.47 10.34
N GLY A 165 -16.56 -5.15 10.38
CA GLY A 165 -17.90 -4.55 10.28
C GLY A 165 -18.50 -4.61 8.86
N PRO A 166 -19.74 -4.13 8.68
CA PRO A 166 -20.43 -4.12 7.38
C PRO A 166 -19.68 -3.33 6.30
N ASN A 167 -18.88 -2.34 6.71
CA ASN A 167 -18.02 -1.54 5.85
C ASN A 167 -16.54 -1.89 6.08
N LYS A 168 -16.18 -3.17 5.92
CA LYS A 168 -14.79 -3.62 6.05
C LYS A 168 -13.86 -2.78 5.16
N PHE A 169 -12.75 -2.30 5.71
CA PHE A 169 -11.78 -1.51 4.95
C PHE A 169 -11.04 -2.34 3.90
N LEU A 170 -10.79 -3.61 4.23
CA LEU A 170 -10.12 -4.58 3.38
C LEU A 170 -10.93 -5.86 3.33
N THR A 171 -11.08 -6.41 2.13
CA THR A 171 -11.54 -7.78 1.90
C THR A 171 -10.53 -8.80 2.43
N GLN A 172 -10.95 -10.06 2.55
CA GLN A 172 -10.04 -11.12 3.01
C GLN A 172 -8.82 -11.25 2.07
N MET A 173 -9.04 -11.24 0.76
CA MET A 173 -7.98 -11.32 -0.25
C MET A 173 -6.98 -10.16 -0.11
N GLU A 174 -7.48 -8.93 0.06
CA GLU A 174 -6.61 -7.76 0.25
C GLU A 174 -5.81 -7.82 1.55
N ARG A 175 -6.37 -8.39 2.63
CA ARG A 175 -5.62 -8.62 3.87
C ARG A 175 -4.53 -9.66 3.70
N GLU A 176 -4.82 -10.77 3.03
CA GLU A 176 -3.83 -11.80 2.74
C GLU A 176 -2.67 -11.23 1.92
N GLU A 177 -2.98 -10.44 0.89
CA GLU A 177 -1.96 -9.79 0.07
C GLU A 177 -1.18 -8.73 0.85
N PHE A 178 -1.87 -7.91 1.65
CA PHE A 178 -1.22 -6.95 2.55
C PHE A 178 -0.23 -7.62 3.50
N ILE A 179 -0.64 -8.71 4.16
CA ILE A 179 0.23 -9.47 5.08
C ILE A 179 1.40 -10.09 4.31
N ARG A 180 1.16 -10.64 3.12
CA ARG A 180 2.22 -11.19 2.26
C ARG A 180 3.25 -10.11 1.92
N MET A 181 2.82 -8.96 1.43
CA MET A 181 3.69 -7.84 1.12
C MET A 181 4.46 -7.39 2.36
N LEU A 182 3.81 -7.26 3.51
CA LEU A 182 4.44 -6.86 4.77
C LEU A 182 5.55 -7.85 5.19
N LEU A 183 5.27 -9.16 5.15
CA LEU A 183 6.25 -10.20 5.51
C LEU A 183 7.43 -10.31 4.53
N THR A 184 7.30 -9.80 3.30
CA THR A 184 8.44 -9.75 2.36
C THR A 184 9.44 -8.63 2.68
N GLN A 185 9.02 -7.58 3.42
CA GLN A 185 9.86 -6.44 3.75
C GLN A 185 10.99 -6.82 4.71
N GLY A 186 12.21 -6.38 4.40
CA GLY A 186 13.40 -6.69 5.21
C GLY A 186 13.32 -6.20 6.65
N ASP A 187 12.73 -5.03 6.87
CA ASP A 187 12.56 -4.47 8.22
C ASP A 187 11.59 -5.28 9.08
N VAL A 188 10.49 -5.76 8.49
CA VAL A 188 9.53 -6.63 9.19
C VAL A 188 10.19 -7.93 9.60
N LYS A 189 10.95 -8.57 8.69
CA LYS A 189 11.73 -9.77 9.01
C LYS A 189 12.72 -9.52 10.15
N ARG A 190 13.40 -8.37 10.14
CA ARG A 190 14.32 -7.95 11.21
C ARG A 190 13.61 -7.75 12.55
N ILE A 191 12.39 -7.19 12.55
CA ILE A 191 11.59 -7.01 13.76
C ILE A 191 11.12 -8.36 14.31
N LEU A 192 10.56 -9.21 13.46
CA LEU A 192 10.07 -10.55 13.84
C LEU A 192 11.19 -11.48 14.32
N GLY A 193 12.43 -11.25 13.88
CA GLY A 193 13.61 -12.00 14.36
C GLY A 193 14.11 -11.59 15.76
N LYS A 194 13.50 -10.59 16.42
CA LYS A 194 13.88 -10.18 17.77
C LYS A 194 13.30 -11.12 18.82
N LYS A 195 14.04 -11.34 19.90
CA LYS A 195 13.59 -12.13 21.06
C LYS A 195 12.25 -11.64 21.63
N SER A 196 12.02 -10.32 21.62
CA SER A 196 10.77 -9.72 22.09
C SER A 196 9.54 -10.10 21.26
N MET A 197 9.71 -10.69 20.07
CA MET A 197 8.64 -11.13 19.18
C MET A 197 8.47 -12.66 19.14
N GLU A 198 9.31 -13.41 19.87
CA GLU A 198 9.30 -14.88 19.83
C GLU A 198 7.95 -15.46 20.29
N HIS A 199 7.32 -14.81 21.28
CA HIS A 199 6.02 -15.23 21.79
C HIS A 199 4.91 -15.07 20.74
N GLU A 200 4.86 -13.93 20.07
CA GLU A 200 3.88 -13.66 19.01
C GLU A 200 4.09 -14.59 17.80
N VAL A 201 5.35 -14.83 17.42
CA VAL A 201 5.68 -15.79 16.35
C VAL A 201 5.27 -17.22 16.74
N ALA A 202 5.54 -17.64 17.98
CA ALA A 202 5.14 -18.95 18.48
C ALA A 202 3.61 -19.12 18.46
N ASN A 203 2.86 -18.08 18.87
CA ASN A 203 1.40 -18.10 18.83
C ASN A 203 0.88 -18.28 17.40
N VAL A 204 1.40 -17.50 16.44
CA VAL A 204 1.04 -17.64 15.02
C VAL A 204 1.33 -19.04 14.50
N LEU A 205 2.50 -19.61 14.84
CA LEU A 205 2.85 -20.97 14.42
C LEU A 205 1.90 -22.01 15.03
N SER A 206 1.52 -21.84 16.31
CA SER A 206 0.64 -22.76 17.03
C SER A 206 -0.80 -22.78 16.50
N GLU A 207 -1.26 -21.67 15.91
CA GLU A 207 -2.58 -21.55 15.27
C GLU A 207 -2.55 -21.90 13.78
N SER A 208 -1.37 -22.10 13.20
CA SER A 208 -1.19 -22.41 11.78
C SER A 208 -1.19 -23.90 11.48
N THR A 209 -1.14 -24.25 10.19
CA THR A 209 -0.93 -25.63 9.75
C THR A 209 0.43 -26.21 10.17
N LEU A 210 1.40 -25.36 10.53
CA LEU A 210 2.72 -25.77 11.06
C LEU A 210 2.66 -26.22 12.52
N ALA A 211 1.51 -26.14 13.19
CA ALA A 211 1.32 -26.79 14.48
C ALA A 211 1.40 -28.32 14.37
N ARG A 212 1.14 -28.87 13.16
CA ARG A 212 1.25 -30.31 12.89
C ARG A 212 2.74 -30.70 12.77
N PRO A 213 3.22 -31.66 13.57
CA PRO A 213 4.63 -32.05 13.60
C PRO A 213 5.20 -32.41 12.22
N GLU A 214 4.41 -33.07 11.37
CA GLU A 214 4.82 -33.50 10.04
C GLU A 214 5.07 -32.31 9.12
N LYS A 215 4.17 -31.32 9.15
CA LYS A 215 4.28 -30.10 8.34
C LYS A 215 5.40 -29.20 8.82
N LEU A 216 5.61 -29.13 10.13
CA LEU A 216 6.75 -28.41 10.70
C LEU A 216 8.08 -29.07 10.31
N ALA A 217 8.17 -30.40 10.37
CA ALA A 217 9.37 -31.13 9.97
C ALA A 217 9.70 -30.90 8.49
N GLU A 218 8.70 -30.95 7.60
CA GLU A 218 8.82 -30.65 6.18
C GLU A 218 9.34 -29.22 5.95
N ALA A 219 8.80 -28.23 6.66
CA ALA A 219 9.26 -26.83 6.58
C ALA A 219 10.68 -26.64 7.13
N ILE A 220 11.04 -27.34 8.21
CA ILE A 220 12.39 -27.31 8.79
C ILE A 220 13.41 -27.89 7.81
N GLU A 221 13.07 -28.97 7.14
CA GLU A 221 13.93 -29.63 6.18
C GLU A 221 14.10 -28.83 4.88
N GLY A 222 13.02 -28.22 4.39
CA GLY A 222 13.02 -27.52 3.10
C GLY A 222 13.54 -26.07 3.14
N SER A 223 13.21 -25.29 4.18
CA SER A 223 13.36 -23.82 4.09
C SER A 223 13.77 -23.09 5.37
N LEU A 224 13.45 -23.59 6.58
CA LEU A 224 13.71 -22.84 7.82
C LEU A 224 15.15 -22.94 8.32
N MET A 225 15.86 -24.04 8.03
CA MET A 225 17.21 -24.26 8.55
C MET A 225 18.23 -24.50 7.44
N ASN A 226 19.36 -23.79 7.52
CA ASN A 226 20.53 -24.17 6.75
C ASN A 226 21.18 -25.46 7.32
N SER A 227 22.05 -26.10 6.54
CA SER A 227 22.65 -27.40 6.90
C SER A 227 23.38 -27.38 8.26
N ARG A 228 23.94 -26.23 8.66
CA ARG A 228 24.62 -26.06 9.96
C ARG A 228 23.64 -26.02 11.12
N ALA A 229 22.54 -25.29 10.97
CA ALA A 229 21.45 -25.25 11.94
C ALA A 229 20.77 -26.63 12.07
N LYS A 230 20.53 -27.31 10.95
CA LYS A 230 19.96 -28.68 10.92
C LYS A 230 20.78 -29.67 11.75
N ARG A 231 22.11 -29.69 11.59
CA ARG A 231 23.00 -30.54 12.40
C ARG A 231 22.96 -30.20 13.91
N LYS A 232 22.91 -28.92 14.27
CA LYS A 232 22.78 -28.50 15.68
C LYS A 232 21.43 -28.92 16.27
N PHE A 233 20.35 -28.76 15.51
CA PHE A 233 19.01 -29.17 15.92
C PHE A 233 18.93 -30.68 16.15
N GLN A 234 19.44 -31.49 15.22
CA GLN A 234 19.50 -32.96 15.38
C GLN A 234 20.26 -33.37 16.64
N LYS A 235 21.42 -32.76 16.92
CA LYS A 235 22.18 -33.02 18.15
C LYS A 235 21.37 -32.68 19.41
N LEU A 236 20.64 -31.55 19.42
CA LEU A 236 19.79 -31.17 20.55
C LEU A 236 18.60 -32.12 20.74
N MET A 237 18.03 -32.65 19.66
CA MET A 237 16.93 -33.62 19.71
C MET A 237 17.39 -34.97 20.26
N ILE A 238 18.55 -35.46 19.81
CA ILE A 238 19.16 -36.72 20.31
C ILE A 238 19.49 -36.58 21.80
N ALA A 239 20.14 -35.48 22.21
CA ALA A 239 20.46 -35.22 23.62
C ALA A 239 19.22 -35.16 24.52
N LYS A 240 18.09 -34.61 24.02
CA LYS A 240 16.82 -34.60 24.77
C LYS A 240 16.15 -35.97 24.86
N GLN A 241 16.38 -36.88 23.90
CA GLN A 241 15.87 -38.26 23.96
C GLN A 241 16.62 -39.08 25.02
N GLU A 242 17.94 -38.89 25.16
CA GLU A 242 18.74 -39.58 26.17
C GLU A 242 18.31 -39.24 27.62
N ILE A 243 17.87 -38.01 27.88
CA ILE A 243 17.42 -37.55 29.21
C ILE A 243 16.11 -38.26 29.66
N LYS A 244 15.25 -38.70 28.74
CA LYS A 244 14.01 -39.44 29.08
C LYS A 244 14.24 -40.92 29.40
N VAL A 245 15.44 -41.46 29.18
CA VAL A 245 15.78 -42.87 29.45
C VAL A 245 16.43 -43.04 30.84
N THR A 246 16.41 -42.00 31.69
CA THR A 246 16.78 -42.16 33.10
C THR A 246 15.69 -42.94 33.83
N LYS A 247 15.86 -44.27 33.82
CA LYS A 247 15.09 -45.30 34.50
C LYS A 247 14.50 -44.79 35.82
N LYS A 248 13.17 -44.80 35.93
CA LYS A 248 12.53 -45.06 37.23
C LYS A 248 13.13 -46.37 37.73
N GLN A 249 14.09 -46.29 38.66
CA GLN A 249 14.42 -47.44 39.50
C GLN A 249 13.14 -47.76 40.27
N LEU A 250 12.43 -48.79 39.82
CA LEU A 250 11.45 -49.48 40.64
C LEU A 250 12.19 -49.97 41.88
N GLN A 251 12.05 -49.27 43.00
CA GLN A 251 12.46 -49.81 44.27
C GLN A 251 11.64 -51.09 44.51
N PRO A 252 12.27 -52.24 44.79
CA PRO A 252 11.54 -53.41 45.23
C PRO A 252 10.89 -53.06 46.56
N LYS A 253 9.57 -53.18 46.66
CA LYS A 253 8.91 -53.26 47.96
C LYS A 253 9.33 -54.58 48.59
N GLU A 254 10.33 -54.57 49.45
CA GLU A 254 10.51 -55.64 50.42
C GLU A 254 9.25 -55.68 51.29
N LYS A 255 8.44 -56.72 51.12
CA LYS A 255 7.43 -57.09 52.12
C LYS A 255 8.19 -57.85 53.22
N SER A 256 8.24 -57.31 54.43
CA SER A 256 8.73 -58.07 55.57
C SER A 256 7.84 -59.30 55.81
N LEU A 257 8.46 -60.43 56.11
CA LEU A 257 7.80 -61.70 56.45
C LEU A 257 7.10 -61.69 57.82
N GLU A 258 7.05 -60.54 58.50
CA GLU A 258 6.44 -60.40 59.83
C GLU A 258 4.91 -60.50 59.83
N ILE A 259 4.27 -60.54 58.66
CA ILE A 259 2.81 -60.70 58.54
C ILE A 259 2.38 -62.18 58.51
N PHE A 260 3.31 -63.14 58.51
CA PHE A 260 2.98 -64.58 58.47
C PHE A 260 3.04 -65.31 59.82
N PHE A 261 3.54 -64.69 60.90
CA PHE A 261 3.63 -65.33 62.22
C PHE A 261 3.29 -64.42 63.41
N GLY A 262 2.39 -63.45 63.23
CA GLY A 262 1.80 -62.63 64.30
C GLY A 262 0.37 -63.03 64.60
#